data_AF-E6Q019-F1
#
_entry.id   AF-E6Q019-F1
#
_cell.length_a   1.000
_cell.length_b   1.000
_cell.length_c   1.000
_cell.angle_alpha   90.00
_cell.angle_beta   90.00
_cell.angle_gamma   90.00
#
_symmetry.space_group_name_H-M   'P 1'
#
loop_
_entity.id
_entity.type
_entity.pdbx_description
1 polymer ?
#
loop_
_entity_poly.entity_id
_entity_poly.type
_entity_poly.pdbx_seq_one_letter_code
_entity_poly.pdbx_strand_id
1 'polypeptide(L)'
;MPDRIARRFSYVCALWRRLRPCIPLVALISLFLPVRLFAQAALLLEEPYGVFGHLNPTGHAALYLSRVCADTPVHLRLCGPGETGIVLSRYEGIGHYDWVAMPLLPYLYAVETAAKVPAHVDAETVRRLRDHYREKRLAEFTDGLPKGGFFSGGWTELIGAAYERRIYALRFNTTPAQDQTLIDHLNGAPNVSHFHLLTNNCSDFDRYVLNLYFPGKFRRSVFPDAGLTTPRHIAHRLVVYAHRHHRLDLSVYEIPQVPGYRHPSHSNHGVAESLLKSGYVVPIVILSPYVAGGLLADYLITGRDRILPHHVPHLDPAHLDALAKATDSTPGNNAVLTPTVMNSENARSSVIVGTAPASPTVVAGASSDTSSVFPK
;
A
#
# COMPACT_ATOMS: atom_id res chain seq x y z
N MET A 1 -50.56 -28.18 53.17
CA MET A 1 -49.46 -27.47 52.46
C MET A 1 -50.01 -26.53 51.36
N PRO A 2 -50.52 -25.32 51.66
CA PRO A 2 -50.79 -24.32 50.61
C PRO A 2 -50.09 -22.95 50.81
N ASP A 3 -49.34 -22.72 51.90
CA ASP A 3 -48.88 -21.37 52.26
C ASP A 3 -47.49 -20.95 51.72
N ARG A 4 -46.76 -21.84 51.04
CA ARG A 4 -45.41 -21.51 50.52
C ARG A 4 -45.39 -20.95 49.09
N ILE A 5 -46.49 -21.08 48.34
CA ILE A 5 -46.56 -20.62 46.94
C ILE A 5 -46.98 -19.14 46.86
N ALA A 6 -47.88 -18.69 47.74
CA ALA A 6 -48.36 -17.31 47.76
C ALA A 6 -47.27 -16.28 48.12
N ARG A 7 -46.30 -16.64 48.97
CA ARG A 7 -45.21 -15.71 49.33
C ARG A 7 -44.17 -15.54 48.22
N ARG A 8 -43.98 -16.50 47.32
CA ARG A 8 -43.02 -16.37 46.20
C ARG A 8 -43.51 -15.40 45.11
N PHE A 9 -44.83 -15.25 44.92
CA PHE A 9 -45.37 -14.31 43.93
C PHE A 9 -45.24 -12.83 44.34
N SER A 10 -45.30 -12.52 45.65
CA SER A 10 -45.16 -11.13 46.13
C SER A 10 -43.73 -10.57 45.99
N TYR A 11 -42.68 -11.40 46.12
CA TYR A 11 -41.31 -10.94 45.93
C TYR A 11 -40.96 -10.67 44.46
N VAL A 12 -41.50 -11.46 43.52
CA VAL A 12 -41.29 -11.25 42.08
C VAL A 12 -41.98 -9.97 41.60
N CYS A 13 -43.17 -9.66 42.12
CA CYS A 13 -43.93 -8.47 41.75
C CYS A 13 -43.32 -7.16 42.32
N ALA A 14 -42.72 -7.22 43.52
CA ALA A 14 -42.04 -6.09 44.13
C ALA A 14 -40.69 -5.75 43.46
N LEU A 15 -39.96 -6.77 42.97
CA LEU A 15 -38.72 -6.59 42.21
C LEU A 15 -38.99 -5.92 40.85
N TRP A 16 -40.08 -6.29 40.17
CA TRP A 16 -40.50 -5.69 38.90
C TRP A 16 -40.93 -4.21 39.01
N ARG A 17 -41.48 -3.78 40.16
CA ARG A 17 -41.82 -2.36 40.38
C ARG A 17 -40.60 -1.47 40.62
N ARG A 18 -39.50 -1.99 41.16
CA ARG A 18 -38.26 -1.23 41.38
C ARG A 18 -37.36 -1.13 40.15
N LEU A 19 -37.52 -2.02 39.18
CA LEU A 19 -36.73 -2.04 37.93
C LEU A 19 -37.33 -1.20 36.79
N ARG A 20 -38.61 -0.79 36.89
CA ARG A 20 -39.31 0.05 35.90
C ARG A 20 -38.66 1.41 35.55
N PRO A 21 -38.05 2.17 36.50
CA PRO A 21 -37.43 3.45 36.14
C PRO A 21 -36.04 3.30 35.49
N CYS A 22 -35.42 2.11 35.52
CA CYS A 22 -34.10 1.88 34.92
C CYS A 22 -34.17 1.54 33.42
N ILE A 23 -35.32 1.03 32.95
CA ILE A 23 -35.53 0.65 31.55
C ILE A 23 -35.41 1.83 30.58
N PRO A 24 -36.01 3.01 30.82
CA PRO A 24 -35.82 4.15 29.92
C PRO A 24 -34.40 4.72 29.98
N LEU A 25 -33.70 4.61 31.12
CA LEU A 25 -32.31 5.10 31.27
C LEU A 25 -31.31 4.24 30.48
N VAL A 26 -31.47 2.91 30.50
CA VAL A 26 -30.63 1.98 29.70
C VAL A 26 -30.91 2.14 28.20
N ALA A 27 -32.17 2.38 27.81
CA ALA A 27 -32.53 2.68 26.42
C ALA A 27 -31.92 4.01 25.94
N LEU A 28 -31.93 5.07 26.77
CA LEU A 28 -31.31 6.35 26.45
C LEU A 28 -29.78 6.24 26.31
N ILE A 29 -29.11 5.48 27.19
CA ILE A 29 -27.66 5.25 27.13
C ILE A 29 -27.27 4.42 25.89
N SER A 30 -28.13 3.50 25.43
CA SER A 30 -27.91 2.75 24.19
C SER A 30 -28.03 3.61 22.92
N LEU A 31 -28.78 4.72 22.96
CA LEU A 31 -28.85 5.72 21.88
C LEU A 31 -27.60 6.62 21.78
N PHE A 32 -26.77 6.66 22.84
CA PHE A 32 -25.50 7.37 22.86
C PHE A 32 -24.28 6.45 22.74
N LEU A 33 -24.46 5.15 22.44
CA LEU A 33 -23.33 4.35 22.01
C LEU A 33 -22.81 4.98 20.71
N PRO A 34 -21.58 5.49 20.66
CA PRO A 34 -21.06 6.07 19.44
C PRO A 34 -20.97 4.93 18.43
N VAL A 35 -21.91 4.90 17.48
CA VAL A 35 -21.74 4.14 16.25
C VAL A 35 -20.43 4.65 15.67
N ARG A 36 -19.39 3.84 15.77
CA ARG A 36 -18.09 4.21 15.21
C ARG A 36 -18.27 4.19 13.69
N LEU A 37 -18.58 5.35 13.13
CA LEU A 37 -18.53 5.60 11.69
C LEU A 37 -17.06 5.56 11.28
N PHE A 38 -16.55 4.36 11.00
CA PHE A 38 -15.22 4.20 10.42
C PHE A 38 -15.18 4.87 9.05
N ALA A 39 -14.07 5.57 8.73
CA ALA A 39 -13.70 5.79 7.35
C ALA A 39 -12.89 4.62 6.85
N GLN A 40 -12.69 4.64 5.55
CA GLN A 40 -11.91 3.68 4.82
C GLN A 40 -10.85 4.47 4.04
N ALA A 41 -9.62 4.00 4.16
CA ALA A 41 -8.55 4.41 3.28
C ALA A 41 -7.95 3.16 2.64
N ALA A 42 -7.32 3.29 1.49
CA ALA A 42 -6.57 2.22 0.89
C ALA A 42 -5.23 2.73 0.36
N LEU A 43 -4.16 1.99 0.64
CA LEU A 43 -2.90 2.17 -0.07
C LEU A 43 -3.03 1.46 -1.42
N LEU A 44 -2.95 2.22 -2.50
CA LEU A 44 -2.93 1.72 -3.87
C LEU A 44 -1.49 1.40 -4.23
N LEU A 45 -1.16 0.11 -4.26
CA LEU A 45 0.12 -0.39 -4.75
C LEU A 45 0.00 -0.63 -6.25
N GLU A 46 0.68 0.19 -7.05
CA GLU A 46 0.55 0.17 -8.50
C GLU A 46 1.76 -0.47 -9.17
N GLU A 47 1.50 -1.44 -10.03
CA GLU A 47 2.57 -2.18 -10.69
C GLU A 47 3.36 -1.31 -11.68
N PRO A 48 4.69 -1.51 -11.78
CA PRO A 48 5.48 -0.91 -12.86
C PRO A 48 5.00 -1.40 -14.24
N TYR A 49 5.11 -0.53 -15.24
CA TYR A 49 4.71 -0.81 -16.63
C TYR A 49 5.66 -0.13 -17.62
N GLY A 50 5.68 -0.64 -18.84
CA GLY A 50 6.51 -0.13 -19.92
C GLY A 50 8.01 -0.22 -19.65
N VAL A 51 8.81 0.41 -20.51
CA VAL A 51 10.28 0.34 -20.43
C VAL A 51 10.81 1.04 -19.19
N PHE A 52 10.20 2.14 -18.76
CA PHE A 52 10.57 2.78 -17.50
C PHE A 52 10.35 1.85 -16.31
N GLY A 53 9.26 1.09 -16.28
CA GLY A 53 9.04 0.04 -15.29
C GLY A 53 10.05 -1.11 -15.35
N HIS A 54 10.66 -1.39 -16.51
CA HIS A 54 11.77 -2.35 -16.59
C HIS A 54 13.09 -1.80 -16.03
N LEU A 55 13.33 -0.50 -16.16
CA LEU A 55 14.54 0.17 -15.65
C LEU A 55 14.41 0.52 -14.16
N ASN A 56 13.20 0.84 -13.69
CA ASN A 56 12.86 1.13 -12.31
C ASN A 56 11.57 0.37 -11.91
N PRO A 57 11.68 -0.91 -11.51
CA PRO A 57 10.54 -1.78 -11.22
C PRO A 57 9.87 -1.54 -9.85
N THR A 58 10.03 -0.36 -9.27
CA THR A 58 9.42 -0.02 -7.98
C THR A 58 7.92 0.26 -8.10
N GLY A 59 7.46 0.76 -9.25
CA GLY A 59 6.06 1.11 -9.52
C GLY A 59 5.65 2.47 -8.94
N HIS A 60 4.37 2.64 -8.61
CA HIS A 60 3.83 3.84 -7.97
C HIS A 60 2.99 3.49 -6.74
N ALA A 61 2.81 4.45 -5.85
CA ALA A 61 1.95 4.31 -4.68
C ALA A 61 1.11 5.57 -4.49
N ALA A 62 -0.13 5.39 -4.09
CA ALA A 62 -1.08 6.47 -3.81
C ALA A 62 -2.04 6.05 -2.68
N LEU A 63 -2.73 7.02 -2.09
CA LEU A 63 -3.71 6.78 -1.03
C LEU A 63 -5.12 7.14 -1.47
N TYR A 64 -5.99 6.14 -1.53
CA TYR A 64 -7.43 6.34 -1.65
C TYR A 64 -8.04 6.67 -0.29
N LEU A 65 -8.90 7.68 -0.23
CA LEU A 65 -9.56 8.17 0.97
C LEU A 65 -11.08 8.28 0.72
N SER A 66 -11.89 7.42 1.33
CA SER A 66 -13.33 7.31 1.00
C SER A 66 -14.18 8.50 1.47
N ARG A 67 -13.72 9.24 2.49
CA ARG A 67 -14.44 10.39 3.07
C ARG A 67 -13.77 11.73 2.83
N VAL A 68 -12.64 11.75 2.13
CA VAL A 68 -11.96 12.98 1.75
C VAL A 68 -12.24 13.22 0.28
N CYS A 69 -12.73 14.41 -0.02
CA CYS A 69 -13.00 14.91 -1.34
C CYS A 69 -12.17 16.17 -1.59
N ALA A 70 -12.24 16.73 -2.79
CA ALA A 70 -11.45 17.89 -3.14
C ALA A 70 -12.30 18.94 -3.85
N ASP A 71 -12.11 20.21 -3.49
CA ASP A 71 -12.74 21.35 -4.20
C ASP A 71 -11.98 21.68 -5.47
N THR A 72 -10.66 21.58 -5.40
CA THR A 72 -9.72 21.64 -6.52
C THR A 72 -8.73 20.49 -6.38
N PRO A 73 -7.95 20.13 -7.41
CA PRO A 73 -6.94 19.08 -7.29
C PRO A 73 -5.90 19.29 -6.17
N VAL A 74 -5.87 20.46 -5.53
CA VAL A 74 -4.89 20.85 -4.50
C VAL A 74 -5.55 21.43 -3.24
N HIS A 75 -6.86 21.22 -3.05
CA HIS A 75 -7.59 21.64 -1.85
C HIS A 75 -8.57 20.57 -1.40
N LEU A 76 -8.38 20.04 -0.20
CA LEU A 76 -9.18 18.95 0.34
C LEU A 76 -10.39 19.45 1.16
N ARG A 77 -11.41 18.60 1.26
CA ARG A 77 -12.55 18.77 2.17
C ARG A 77 -13.14 17.42 2.52
N LEU A 78 -14.08 17.40 3.47
CA LEU A 78 -14.90 16.21 3.67
C LEU A 78 -15.84 15.99 2.48
N CYS A 79 -16.08 14.73 2.16
CA CYS A 79 -17.08 14.35 1.17
C CYS A 79 -18.50 14.64 1.65
N GLY A 80 -19.33 15.13 0.74
CA GLY A 80 -20.78 15.17 0.85
C GLY A 80 -21.44 13.84 0.46
N PRO A 81 -22.77 13.75 0.58
CA PRO A 81 -23.51 12.55 0.24
C PRO A 81 -23.31 12.13 -1.23
N GLY A 82 -23.00 10.85 -1.46
CA GLY A 82 -22.86 10.27 -2.80
C GLY A 82 -21.51 10.48 -3.48
N GLU A 83 -20.57 11.20 -2.87
CA GLU A 83 -19.22 11.31 -3.40
C GLU A 83 -18.38 10.07 -3.07
N THR A 84 -17.45 9.73 -3.96
CA THR A 84 -16.69 8.47 -3.90
C THR A 84 -15.30 8.62 -3.28
N GLY A 85 -14.95 9.81 -2.81
CA GLY A 85 -13.61 10.11 -2.31
C GLY A 85 -12.56 10.36 -3.39
N ILE A 86 -11.32 10.55 -2.95
CA ILE A 86 -10.18 10.91 -3.79
C ILE A 86 -9.01 9.93 -3.64
N VAL A 87 -8.16 9.91 -4.65
CA VAL A 87 -6.82 9.35 -4.63
C VAL A 87 -5.84 10.50 -4.49
N LEU A 88 -5.09 10.48 -3.40
CA LEU A 88 -4.07 11.45 -3.05
C LEU A 88 -2.71 10.86 -3.39
N SER A 89 -1.90 11.60 -4.15
CA SER A 89 -0.54 11.15 -4.49
C SER A 89 0.38 12.33 -4.77
N ARG A 90 1.68 12.03 -4.83
CA ARG A 90 2.74 12.93 -5.27
C ARG A 90 3.33 12.43 -6.58
N TYR A 91 3.51 13.34 -7.53
CA TYR A 91 4.02 13.07 -8.87
C TYR A 91 5.24 13.96 -9.18
N GLU A 92 6.01 13.52 -10.17
CA GLU A 92 7.01 14.37 -10.80
C GLU A 92 6.33 15.25 -11.88
N GLY A 93 6.70 16.53 -11.94
CA GLY A 93 6.31 17.38 -13.07
C GLY A 93 4.85 17.83 -13.12
N ILE A 94 4.11 17.78 -12.00
CA ILE A 94 2.75 18.32 -11.89
C ILE A 94 2.79 19.74 -11.33
N GLY A 95 3.22 20.66 -12.19
CA GLY A 95 3.33 22.07 -11.86
C GLY A 95 4.31 22.30 -10.71
N HIS A 96 3.94 23.18 -9.79
CA HIS A 96 4.69 23.45 -8.56
C HIS A 96 4.14 22.69 -7.34
N TYR A 97 3.17 21.78 -7.52
CA TYR A 97 2.44 21.16 -6.42
C TYR A 97 3.13 19.89 -5.92
N ASP A 98 3.20 19.78 -4.59
CA ASP A 98 3.80 18.64 -3.89
C ASP A 98 2.89 17.42 -3.86
N TRP A 99 1.59 17.64 -3.79
CA TRP A 99 0.58 16.59 -3.80
C TRP A 99 -0.65 17.04 -4.60
N VAL A 100 -1.35 16.05 -5.14
CA VAL A 100 -2.56 16.23 -5.94
C VAL A 100 -3.62 15.22 -5.52
N ALA A 101 -4.88 15.64 -5.52
CA ALA A 101 -6.04 14.85 -5.19
C ALA A 101 -6.95 14.69 -6.42
N MET A 102 -7.10 13.46 -6.89
CA MET A 102 -7.91 13.11 -8.05
C MET A 102 -9.12 12.28 -7.62
N PRO A 103 -10.34 12.54 -8.13
CA PRO A 103 -11.48 11.67 -7.84
C PRO A 103 -11.20 10.22 -8.30
N LEU A 104 -11.66 9.23 -7.52
CA LEU A 104 -11.29 7.81 -7.72
C LEU A 104 -11.53 7.29 -9.14
N LEU A 105 -12.74 7.49 -9.69
CA LEU A 105 -13.09 6.97 -11.01
C LEU A 105 -12.26 7.60 -12.15
N PRO A 106 -12.11 8.93 -12.21
CA PRO A 106 -11.18 9.59 -13.13
C PRO A 106 -9.74 9.13 -12.97
N TYR A 107 -9.26 8.98 -11.73
CA TYR A 107 -7.92 8.48 -11.46
C TYR A 107 -7.68 7.11 -12.08
N LEU A 108 -8.62 6.18 -11.90
CA LEU A 108 -8.48 4.81 -12.41
C LEU A 108 -8.76 4.71 -13.92
N TYR A 109 -9.80 5.39 -14.42
CA TYR A 109 -10.39 5.11 -15.74
C TYR A 109 -10.69 6.35 -16.58
N ALA A 110 -10.24 7.55 -16.21
CA ALA A 110 -10.48 8.79 -16.97
C ALA A 110 -11.97 9.09 -17.29
N VAL A 111 -12.90 8.50 -16.54
CA VAL A 111 -14.35 8.70 -16.70
C VAL A 111 -14.99 9.04 -15.36
N GLU A 112 -16.14 9.72 -15.40
CA GLU A 112 -16.85 10.15 -14.19
C GLU A 112 -17.78 9.08 -13.61
N THR A 113 -18.09 8.03 -14.37
CA THR A 113 -19.07 7.00 -13.99
C THR A 113 -18.61 5.61 -14.40
N ALA A 114 -18.79 4.61 -13.53
CA ALA A 114 -18.40 3.22 -13.77
C ALA A 114 -18.98 2.63 -15.07
N ALA A 115 -20.21 2.97 -15.43
CA ALA A 115 -20.88 2.49 -16.65
C ALA A 115 -20.20 2.95 -17.96
N LYS A 116 -19.32 3.96 -17.90
CA LYS A 116 -18.54 4.45 -19.04
C LYS A 116 -17.16 3.82 -19.14
N VAL A 117 -16.80 2.94 -18.22
CA VAL A 117 -15.51 2.24 -18.26
C VAL A 117 -15.55 1.21 -19.40
N PRO A 118 -14.71 1.36 -20.43
CA PRO A 118 -14.65 0.40 -21.51
C PRO A 118 -14.07 -0.94 -21.03
N ALA A 119 -14.63 -2.05 -21.51
CA ALA A 119 -14.12 -3.39 -21.21
C ALA A 119 -12.77 -3.69 -21.89
N HIS A 120 -12.46 -2.98 -22.97
CA HIS A 120 -11.20 -3.07 -23.72
C HIS A 120 -10.89 -1.71 -24.34
N VAL A 121 -9.61 -1.35 -24.43
CA VAL A 121 -9.16 -0.05 -24.95
C VAL A 121 -7.98 -0.19 -25.89
N ASP A 122 -7.86 0.73 -26.84
CA ASP A 122 -6.63 0.96 -27.59
C ASP A 122 -6.01 2.32 -27.21
N ALA A 123 -4.85 2.63 -27.80
CA ALA A 123 -4.13 3.87 -27.53
C ALA A 123 -4.95 5.13 -27.87
N GLU A 124 -5.75 5.08 -28.94
CA GLU A 124 -6.60 6.20 -29.34
C GLU A 124 -7.73 6.43 -28.34
N THR A 125 -8.37 5.36 -27.87
CA THR A 125 -9.43 5.41 -26.87
C THR A 125 -8.92 5.97 -25.55
N VAL A 126 -7.78 5.48 -25.05
CA VAL A 126 -7.18 6.00 -23.81
C VAL A 126 -6.84 7.48 -23.93
N ARG A 127 -6.22 7.88 -25.05
CA ARG A 127 -5.91 9.29 -25.32
C ARG A 127 -7.18 10.14 -25.31
N ARG A 128 -8.22 9.72 -26.03
CA ARG A 128 -9.50 10.43 -26.11
C ARG A 128 -10.18 10.59 -24.75
N LEU A 129 -10.21 9.53 -23.94
CA LEU A 129 -10.82 9.58 -22.60
C LEU A 129 -10.06 10.53 -21.67
N ARG A 130 -8.72 10.43 -21.65
CA ARG A 130 -7.85 11.31 -20.88
C ARG A 130 -7.97 12.78 -21.31
N ASP A 131 -7.86 13.05 -22.60
CA ASP A 131 -7.94 14.42 -23.15
C ASP A 131 -9.35 15.02 -22.88
N HIS A 132 -10.42 14.23 -23.04
CA HIS A 132 -11.80 14.67 -22.73
C HIS A 132 -11.98 15.05 -21.25
N TYR A 133 -11.52 14.20 -20.32
CA TYR A 133 -11.64 14.53 -18.90
C TYR A 133 -10.80 15.75 -18.53
N ARG A 134 -9.55 15.81 -19.04
CA ARG A 134 -8.65 16.94 -18.82
C ARG A 134 -9.30 18.25 -19.27
N GLU A 135 -9.77 18.34 -20.51
CA GLU A 135 -10.37 19.56 -21.05
C GLU A 135 -11.63 19.99 -20.29
N LYS A 136 -12.43 19.01 -19.84
CA LYS A 136 -13.68 19.30 -19.14
C LYS A 136 -13.49 19.70 -17.67
N ARG A 137 -12.50 19.10 -16.98
CA ARG A 137 -12.40 19.16 -15.50
C ARG A 137 -11.08 19.67 -14.97
N LEU A 138 -10.01 19.64 -15.76
CA LEU A 138 -8.67 19.98 -15.31
C LEU A 138 -8.00 21.01 -16.23
N ALA A 139 -8.73 21.66 -17.14
CA ALA A 139 -8.11 22.57 -18.12
C ALA A 139 -7.27 23.65 -17.45
N GLU A 140 -7.84 24.32 -16.43
CA GLU A 140 -7.12 25.34 -15.66
C GLU A 140 -5.93 24.76 -14.88
N PHE A 141 -6.12 23.58 -14.27
CA PHE A 141 -5.06 22.94 -13.47
C PHE A 141 -3.90 22.39 -14.31
N THR A 142 -4.19 21.94 -15.53
CA THR A 142 -3.23 21.29 -16.43
C THR A 142 -2.67 22.23 -17.49
N ASP A 143 -3.03 23.51 -17.44
CA ASP A 143 -2.49 24.50 -18.36
C ASP A 143 -0.97 24.60 -18.21
N GLY A 144 -0.27 24.56 -19.33
CA GLY A 144 1.20 24.51 -19.37
C GLY A 144 1.85 23.23 -18.83
N LEU A 145 1.09 22.23 -18.35
CA LEU A 145 1.67 20.97 -17.89
C LEU A 145 2.04 20.05 -19.06
N PRO A 146 3.22 19.40 -19.00
CA PRO A 146 3.58 18.43 -20.02
C PRO A 146 2.61 17.24 -19.96
N LYS A 147 2.38 16.61 -21.12
CA LYS A 147 1.59 15.37 -21.21
C LYS A 147 2.19 14.23 -20.38
N GLY A 148 3.45 14.32 -20.01
CA GLY A 148 4.24 13.20 -19.51
C GLY A 148 4.91 12.49 -20.68
N GLY A 149 6.05 11.89 -20.40
CA GLY A 149 6.90 11.25 -21.39
C GLY A 149 7.69 10.11 -20.78
N PHE A 150 8.61 9.55 -21.56
CA PHE A 150 9.42 8.41 -21.13
C PHE A 150 10.32 8.71 -19.92
N PHE A 151 10.79 9.96 -19.82
CA PHE A 151 11.79 10.40 -18.83
C PHE A 151 11.26 11.43 -17.83
N SER A 152 10.00 11.84 -17.94
CA SER A 152 9.43 12.89 -17.09
C SER A 152 7.95 12.63 -16.87
N GLY A 153 7.50 12.75 -15.62
CA GLY A 153 6.09 12.73 -15.28
C GLY A 153 5.30 13.85 -15.95
N GLY A 154 3.97 13.78 -15.85
CA GLY A 154 3.08 14.78 -16.42
C GLY A 154 1.62 14.41 -16.23
N TRP A 155 0.73 15.23 -16.76
CA TRP A 155 -0.69 15.17 -16.38
C TRP A 155 -1.37 13.82 -16.70
N THR A 156 -0.82 13.03 -17.62
CA THR A 156 -1.38 11.70 -17.93
C THR A 156 -1.23 10.69 -16.78
N GLU A 157 -0.31 10.93 -15.83
CA GLU A 157 -0.18 10.12 -14.62
C GLU A 157 -1.33 10.33 -13.63
N LEU A 158 -2.05 11.46 -13.73
CA LEU A 158 -3.16 11.79 -12.84
C LEU A 158 -4.47 11.06 -13.17
N ILE A 159 -4.55 10.42 -14.34
CA ILE A 159 -5.83 10.01 -14.93
C ILE A 159 -5.67 8.70 -15.71
N GLY A 160 -6.56 7.73 -15.48
CA GLY A 160 -6.60 6.48 -16.23
C GLY A 160 -5.48 5.49 -15.88
N ALA A 161 -5.08 5.41 -14.61
CA ALA A 161 -4.00 4.53 -14.15
C ALA A 161 -4.25 3.04 -14.52
N ALA A 162 -5.50 2.57 -14.42
CA ALA A 162 -5.86 1.17 -14.72
C ALA A 162 -5.77 0.81 -16.21
N TYR A 163 -5.57 1.77 -17.12
CA TYR A 163 -5.27 1.47 -18.52
C TYR A 163 -3.82 1.03 -18.73
N GLU A 164 -2.94 1.38 -17.80
CA GLU A 164 -1.50 1.18 -17.94
C GLU A 164 -0.97 0.06 -17.06
N ARG A 165 -1.63 -0.20 -15.94
CA ARG A 165 -1.12 -1.09 -14.90
C ARG A 165 -2.23 -1.70 -14.05
N ARG A 166 -1.93 -2.84 -13.45
CA ARG A 166 -2.70 -3.44 -12.36
C ARG A 166 -2.42 -2.71 -11.05
N ILE A 167 -3.43 -2.64 -10.20
CA ILE A 167 -3.35 -1.93 -8.91
C ILE A 167 -3.89 -2.83 -7.80
N TYR A 168 -3.16 -2.94 -6.69
CA TYR A 168 -3.65 -3.60 -5.49
C TYR A 168 -4.05 -2.56 -4.45
N ALA A 169 -5.30 -2.61 -4.00
CA ALA A 169 -5.81 -1.73 -2.95
C ALA A 169 -5.73 -2.44 -1.59
N LEU A 170 -4.80 -2.02 -0.74
CA LEU A 170 -4.67 -2.46 0.65
C LEU A 170 -5.54 -1.55 1.52
N ARG A 171 -6.81 -1.91 1.67
CA ARG A 171 -7.82 -1.15 2.42
C ARG A 171 -7.66 -1.37 3.93
N PHE A 172 -7.71 -0.28 4.69
CA PHE A 172 -7.72 -0.26 6.16
C PHE A 172 -8.72 0.76 6.70
N ASN A 173 -9.13 0.60 7.96
CA ASN A 173 -10.05 1.50 8.62
C ASN A 173 -9.34 2.75 9.17
N THR A 174 -9.96 3.91 8.99
CA THR A 174 -9.61 5.19 9.62
C THR A 174 -10.82 5.75 10.38
N THR A 175 -10.70 6.93 10.98
CA THR A 175 -11.76 7.59 11.76
C THR A 175 -12.03 9.01 11.24
N PRO A 176 -13.22 9.59 11.50
CA PRO A 176 -13.58 10.89 10.91
C PRO A 176 -12.66 12.00 11.38
N ALA A 177 -12.27 11.93 12.66
CA ALA A 177 -11.30 12.84 13.24
C ALA A 177 -9.91 12.71 12.59
N GLN A 178 -9.47 11.50 12.20
CA GLN A 178 -8.20 11.33 11.50
C GLN A 178 -8.25 11.92 10.09
N ASP A 179 -9.35 11.70 9.34
CA ASP A 179 -9.50 12.29 8.01
C ASP A 179 -9.57 13.82 8.07
N GLN A 180 -10.27 14.37 9.08
CA GLN A 180 -10.29 15.82 9.31
C GLN A 180 -8.89 16.35 9.64
N THR A 181 -8.15 15.66 10.51
CA THR A 181 -6.76 16.04 10.85
C THR A 181 -5.87 16.05 9.60
N LEU A 182 -6.04 15.06 8.71
CA LEU A 182 -5.31 15.02 7.44
C LEU A 182 -5.65 16.24 6.57
N ILE A 183 -6.93 16.56 6.42
CA ILE A 183 -7.41 17.71 5.63
C ILE A 183 -6.80 19.01 6.18
N ASP A 184 -6.96 19.26 7.49
CA ASP A 184 -6.46 20.46 8.15
C ASP A 184 -4.95 20.60 7.96
N HIS A 185 -4.23 19.47 8.03
CA HIS A 185 -2.79 19.45 7.91
C HIS A 185 -2.30 19.74 6.48
N LEU A 186 -2.92 19.14 5.46
CA LEU A 186 -2.51 19.32 4.07
C LEU A 186 -2.95 20.68 3.52
N ASN A 187 -4.14 21.17 3.89
CA ASN A 187 -4.59 22.50 3.47
C ASN A 187 -3.90 23.64 4.25
N GLY A 188 -3.40 23.36 5.45
CA GLY A 188 -2.75 24.35 6.33
C GLY A 188 -1.30 24.67 5.97
N ALA A 189 -0.67 23.89 5.08
CA ALA A 189 0.72 24.07 4.67
C ALA A 189 0.83 24.46 3.18
N PRO A 190 1.88 25.20 2.77
CA PRO A 190 2.13 25.45 1.35
C PRO A 190 2.32 24.14 0.57
N ASN A 191 1.51 23.93 -0.48
CA ASN A 191 1.61 22.77 -1.36
C ASN A 191 2.67 23.04 -2.46
N VAL A 192 3.96 22.92 -2.11
CA VAL A 192 5.09 23.21 -3.01
C VAL A 192 6.00 22.00 -3.16
N SER A 193 6.18 21.56 -4.41
CA SER A 193 6.94 20.36 -4.74
C SER A 193 8.43 20.52 -4.49
N HIS A 194 8.99 19.55 -3.78
CA HIS A 194 10.42 19.31 -3.71
C HIS A 194 10.73 17.88 -4.17
N PHE A 195 10.06 17.45 -5.24
CA PHE A 195 10.11 16.06 -5.68
C PHE A 195 11.55 15.63 -5.96
N HIS A 196 11.91 14.48 -5.39
CA HIS A 196 13.16 13.79 -5.67
C HIS A 196 12.88 12.29 -5.70
N LEU A 197 13.19 11.64 -6.82
CA LEU A 197 12.90 10.21 -7.03
C LEU A 197 13.42 9.32 -5.88
N LEU A 198 14.57 9.66 -5.29
CA LEU A 198 15.22 8.87 -4.25
C LEU A 198 14.82 9.24 -2.82
N THR A 199 14.53 10.53 -2.56
CA THR A 199 14.44 11.06 -1.20
C THR A 199 13.14 11.79 -0.89
N ASN A 200 12.32 12.10 -1.90
CA ASN A 200 11.06 12.79 -1.74
C ASN A 200 10.10 12.44 -2.89
N ASN A 201 9.69 11.17 -2.92
CA ASN A 201 8.85 10.59 -3.98
C ASN A 201 7.42 10.28 -3.49
N CYS A 202 6.64 9.56 -4.30
CA CYS A 202 5.28 9.11 -3.98
C CYS A 202 5.23 8.27 -2.68
N SER A 203 6.15 7.33 -2.49
CA SER A 203 6.17 6.47 -1.31
C SER A 203 6.60 7.21 -0.04
N ASP A 204 7.45 8.24 -0.16
CA ASP A 204 7.77 9.13 0.96
C ASP A 204 6.57 9.98 1.37
N PHE A 205 5.75 10.39 0.41
CA PHE A 205 4.49 11.08 0.67
C PHE A 205 3.46 10.14 1.33
N ASP A 206 3.29 8.92 0.83
CA ASP A 206 2.42 7.93 1.47
C ASP A 206 2.89 7.58 2.88
N ARG A 207 4.20 7.44 3.09
CA ARG A 207 4.81 7.29 4.42
C ARG A 207 4.43 8.45 5.34
N TYR A 208 4.44 9.67 4.82
CA TYR A 208 4.08 10.87 5.56
C TYR A 208 2.61 10.82 5.98
N VAL A 209 1.70 10.64 5.02
CA VAL A 209 0.25 10.57 5.27
C VAL A 209 -0.11 9.41 6.20
N LEU A 210 0.48 8.22 6.00
CA LEU A 210 0.26 7.07 6.88
C LEU A 210 0.76 7.33 8.31
N ASN A 211 1.75 8.19 8.52
CA ASN A 211 2.17 8.60 9.87
C ASN A 211 1.22 9.64 10.49
N LEU A 212 0.43 10.38 9.71
CA LEU A 212 -0.67 11.18 10.26
C LEU A 212 -1.77 10.28 10.82
N TYR A 213 -2.07 9.16 10.14
CA TYR A 213 -2.99 8.15 10.64
C TYR A 213 -2.40 7.31 11.78
N PHE A 214 -1.13 6.91 11.66
CA PHE A 214 -0.45 5.97 12.55
C PHE A 214 0.93 6.52 12.98
N PRO A 215 0.98 7.43 13.96
CA PRO A 215 2.19 8.15 14.33
C PRO A 215 3.40 7.25 14.60
N GLY A 216 4.49 7.51 13.87
CA GLY A 216 5.82 6.91 14.06
C GLY A 216 5.95 5.44 13.61
N LYS A 217 4.97 4.89 12.87
CA LYS A 217 4.97 3.47 12.48
C LYS A 217 5.62 3.21 11.12
N PHE A 218 5.63 4.22 10.25
CA PHE A 218 6.16 4.11 8.89
C PHE A 218 7.49 4.87 8.80
N ARG A 219 8.60 4.12 8.87
CA ARG A 219 9.97 4.66 8.80
C ARG A 219 10.67 4.16 7.53
N ARG A 220 11.63 4.94 7.02
CA ARG A 220 12.53 4.48 5.95
C ARG A 220 13.32 3.27 6.42
N SER A 221 13.61 2.36 5.50
CA SER A 221 14.52 1.23 5.76
C SER A 221 15.88 1.54 5.16
N VAL A 222 16.93 1.50 5.98
CA VAL A 222 18.31 1.55 5.47
C VAL A 222 18.64 0.25 4.72
N PHE A 223 18.07 -0.86 5.17
CA PHE A 223 18.10 -2.18 4.55
C PHE A 223 16.67 -2.74 4.64
N PRO A 224 16.04 -3.28 3.59
CA PRO A 224 16.54 -3.65 2.24
C PRO A 224 16.83 -2.50 1.25
N ASP A 225 16.15 -1.37 1.40
CA ASP A 225 16.02 -0.40 0.31
C ASP A 225 17.11 0.69 0.23
N ALA A 226 18.29 0.46 0.82
CA ALA A 226 19.41 1.42 0.81
C ALA A 226 19.04 2.83 1.34
N GLY A 227 18.05 2.93 2.24
CA GLY A 227 17.55 4.20 2.76
C GLY A 227 16.44 4.85 1.93
N LEU A 228 16.07 4.23 0.80
CA LEU A 228 14.99 4.68 -0.07
C LEU A 228 13.62 4.20 0.46
N THR A 229 12.57 4.96 0.15
CA THR A 229 11.19 4.54 0.41
C THR A 229 10.59 4.07 -0.91
N THR A 230 10.16 2.80 -0.99
CA THR A 230 9.53 2.22 -2.18
C THR A 230 8.05 1.87 -1.95
N PRO A 231 7.23 1.75 -3.02
CA PRO A 231 5.84 1.32 -2.92
C PRO A 231 5.71 -0.03 -2.20
N ARG A 232 6.57 -0.99 -2.58
CA ARG A 232 6.62 -2.32 -1.98
C ARG A 232 6.92 -2.27 -0.49
N HIS A 233 7.89 -1.45 -0.07
CA HIS A 233 8.25 -1.31 1.35
C HIS A 233 7.09 -0.75 2.18
N ILE A 234 6.42 0.30 1.71
CA ILE A 234 5.29 0.89 2.44
C ILE A 234 4.13 -0.10 2.53
N ALA A 235 3.82 -0.82 1.46
CA ALA A 235 2.82 -1.89 1.47
C ALA A 235 3.19 -3.01 2.46
N HIS A 236 4.43 -3.48 2.45
CA HIS A 236 4.92 -4.49 3.39
C HIS A 236 4.80 -4.01 4.85
N ARG A 237 5.20 -2.77 5.14
CA ARG A 237 5.09 -2.18 6.48
C ARG A 237 3.63 -2.06 6.93
N LEU A 238 2.72 -1.71 6.03
CA LEU A 238 1.29 -1.66 6.33
C LEU A 238 0.74 -3.06 6.66
N VAL A 239 1.09 -4.08 5.87
CA VAL A 239 0.72 -5.48 6.13
C VAL A 239 1.22 -5.95 7.50
N VAL A 240 2.52 -5.75 7.78
CA VAL A 240 3.13 -6.13 9.06
C VAL A 240 2.48 -5.37 10.23
N TYR A 241 2.19 -4.09 10.05
CA TYR A 241 1.53 -3.28 11.08
C TYR A 241 0.11 -3.77 11.36
N ALA A 242 -0.68 -4.01 10.31
CA ALA A 242 -2.06 -4.52 10.42
C ALA A 242 -2.13 -5.90 11.06
N HIS A 243 -1.16 -6.78 10.78
CA HIS A 243 -1.09 -8.10 11.42
C HIS A 243 -0.97 -8.01 12.94
N ARG A 244 -0.30 -6.97 13.46
CA ARG A 244 -0.19 -6.69 14.91
C ARG A 244 -1.36 -5.86 15.47
N HIS A 245 -2.20 -5.29 14.60
CA HIS A 245 -3.27 -4.37 14.97
C HIS A 245 -4.57 -4.74 14.24
N HIS A 246 -5.21 -5.83 14.68
CA HIS A 246 -6.42 -6.37 14.04
C HIS A 246 -7.58 -5.37 13.91
N ARG A 247 -7.57 -4.28 14.68
CA ARG A 247 -8.56 -3.18 14.57
C ARG A 247 -8.47 -2.40 13.27
N LEU A 248 -7.36 -2.50 12.52
CA LEU A 248 -7.20 -1.89 11.20
C LEU A 248 -8.05 -2.57 10.14
N ASP A 249 -8.40 -3.84 10.35
CA ASP A 249 -9.25 -4.61 9.44
C ASP A 249 -8.76 -4.54 7.99
N LEU A 250 -7.50 -4.96 7.80
CA LEU A 250 -6.83 -4.88 6.51
C LEU A 250 -7.45 -5.89 5.54
N SER A 251 -7.93 -5.38 4.40
CA SER A 251 -8.40 -6.17 3.26
C SER A 251 -7.61 -5.79 2.02
N VAL A 252 -7.40 -6.76 1.12
CA VAL A 252 -6.63 -6.55 -0.11
C VAL A 252 -7.53 -6.85 -1.29
N TYR A 253 -7.53 -5.97 -2.28
CA TYR A 253 -8.30 -6.11 -3.50
C TYR A 253 -7.43 -5.84 -4.73
N GLU A 254 -7.78 -6.43 -5.86
CA GLU A 254 -7.12 -6.23 -7.14
C GLU A 254 -8.02 -5.42 -8.06
N ILE A 255 -7.53 -4.28 -8.54
CA ILE A 255 -8.13 -3.52 -9.64
C ILE A 255 -7.41 -3.95 -10.91
N PRO A 256 -8.08 -4.70 -11.81
CA PRO A 256 -7.44 -5.26 -12.98
C PRO A 256 -7.05 -4.17 -13.98
N GLN A 257 -5.95 -4.40 -14.70
CA GLN A 257 -5.59 -3.57 -15.85
C GLN A 257 -6.61 -3.81 -16.97
N VAL A 258 -7.14 -2.73 -17.55
CA VAL A 258 -8.04 -2.83 -18.71
C VAL A 258 -7.25 -3.32 -19.92
N PRO A 259 -7.68 -4.39 -20.59
CA PRO A 259 -6.93 -4.98 -21.69
C PRO A 259 -6.90 -4.09 -22.94
N GLY A 260 -5.84 -4.23 -23.74
CA GLY A 260 -5.77 -3.77 -25.13
C GLY A 260 -4.79 -2.63 -25.44
N TYR A 261 -4.53 -1.73 -24.49
CA TYR A 261 -3.67 -0.56 -24.74
C TYR A 261 -2.18 -0.86 -24.46
N ARG A 262 -1.87 -1.49 -23.33
CA ARG A 262 -0.51 -1.82 -22.90
C ARG A 262 -0.38 -3.31 -22.65
N HIS A 263 0.86 -3.81 -22.72
CA HIS A 263 1.17 -5.13 -22.20
C HIS A 263 0.81 -5.20 -20.71
N PRO A 264 0.44 -6.40 -20.20
CA PRO A 264 0.20 -6.59 -18.78
C PRO A 264 1.37 -6.09 -17.95
N SER A 265 1.08 -5.34 -16.88
CA SER A 265 2.08 -4.91 -15.90
C SER A 265 2.75 -6.08 -15.19
N HIS A 266 3.86 -5.79 -14.51
CA HIS A 266 4.66 -6.77 -13.79
C HIS A 266 4.71 -6.42 -12.29
N SER A 267 4.95 -7.42 -11.43
CA SER A 267 4.95 -7.24 -9.98
C SER A 267 5.96 -6.20 -9.49
N ASN A 268 5.57 -5.42 -8.46
CA ASN A 268 6.47 -4.47 -7.79
C ASN A 268 7.66 -5.19 -7.14
N HIS A 269 8.86 -4.67 -7.40
CA HIS A 269 10.09 -5.14 -6.77
C HIS A 269 10.62 -4.11 -5.76
N GLY A 270 11.31 -4.60 -4.74
CA GLY A 270 12.13 -3.74 -3.87
C GLY A 270 13.38 -3.24 -4.61
N VAL A 271 14.17 -2.34 -4.00
CA VAL A 271 15.38 -1.81 -4.66
C VAL A 271 16.39 -2.92 -4.95
N ALA A 272 16.67 -3.78 -3.96
CA ALA A 272 17.64 -4.86 -4.13
C ALA A 272 17.21 -5.89 -5.19
N GLU A 273 15.93 -6.29 -5.17
CA GLU A 273 15.36 -7.17 -6.18
C GLU A 273 15.43 -6.55 -7.58
N SER A 274 15.15 -5.25 -7.69
CA SER A 274 15.24 -4.51 -8.95
C SER A 274 16.66 -4.51 -9.51
N LEU A 275 17.66 -4.19 -8.67
CA LEU A 275 19.06 -4.14 -9.08
C LEU A 275 19.58 -5.52 -9.48
N LEU A 276 19.25 -6.57 -8.73
CA LEU A 276 19.69 -7.94 -9.01
C LEU A 276 19.05 -8.56 -10.26
N LYS A 277 17.77 -8.28 -10.51
CA LYS A 277 17.06 -8.79 -11.70
C LYS A 277 17.35 -7.97 -12.97
N SER A 278 18.00 -6.82 -12.84
CA SER A 278 18.38 -5.96 -13.96
C SER A 278 19.81 -6.23 -14.46
N GLY A 279 20.13 -5.72 -15.64
CA GLY A 279 21.51 -5.73 -16.15
C GLY A 279 22.52 -4.94 -15.31
N TYR A 280 22.05 -4.10 -14.36
CA TYR A 280 22.91 -3.29 -13.50
C TYR A 280 23.68 -4.11 -12.46
N VAL A 281 23.31 -5.36 -12.20
CA VAL A 281 24.06 -6.23 -11.26
C VAL A 281 25.49 -6.48 -11.73
N VAL A 282 25.72 -6.57 -13.04
CA VAL A 282 27.04 -6.87 -13.63
C VAL A 282 28.07 -5.78 -13.29
N PRO A 283 27.83 -4.49 -13.59
CA PRO A 283 28.76 -3.45 -13.19
C PRO A 283 28.88 -3.33 -11.66
N ILE A 284 27.81 -3.57 -10.89
CA ILE A 284 27.88 -3.52 -9.42
C ILE A 284 28.80 -4.62 -8.86
N VAL A 285 28.72 -5.85 -9.38
CA VAL A 285 29.59 -6.96 -8.97
C VAL A 285 31.06 -6.65 -9.27
N ILE A 286 31.33 -6.03 -10.42
CA ILE A 286 32.69 -5.65 -10.84
C ILE A 286 33.24 -4.52 -9.95
N LEU A 287 32.44 -3.48 -9.70
CA LEU A 287 32.87 -2.29 -8.96
C LEU A 287 32.90 -2.51 -7.44
N SER A 288 31.94 -3.26 -6.90
CA SER A 288 31.82 -3.54 -5.47
C SER A 288 31.13 -4.89 -5.20
N PRO A 289 31.89 -6.00 -5.16
CA PRO A 289 31.34 -7.32 -4.91
C PRO A 289 30.68 -7.43 -3.52
N TYR A 290 31.12 -6.62 -2.54
CA TYR A 290 30.49 -6.56 -1.22
C TYR A 290 29.08 -5.95 -1.27
N VAL A 291 28.88 -4.90 -2.08
CA VAL A 291 27.54 -4.33 -2.29
C VAL A 291 26.64 -5.34 -3.00
N ALA A 292 27.15 -6.03 -4.03
CA ALA A 292 26.41 -7.09 -4.70
C ALA A 292 26.02 -8.24 -3.74
N GLY A 293 26.95 -8.66 -2.87
CA GLY A 293 26.70 -9.67 -1.85
C GLY A 293 25.63 -9.24 -0.83
N GLY A 294 25.66 -7.97 -0.41
CA GLY A 294 24.63 -7.39 0.47
C GLY A 294 23.25 -7.35 -0.18
N LEU A 295 23.16 -6.92 -1.45
CA LEU A 295 21.92 -6.94 -2.22
C LEU A 295 21.38 -8.37 -2.38
N LEU A 296 22.25 -9.34 -2.67
CA LEU A 296 21.87 -10.75 -2.81
C LEU A 296 21.35 -11.33 -1.50
N ALA A 297 22.07 -11.10 -0.39
CA ALA A 297 21.64 -11.54 0.94
C ALA A 297 20.28 -10.94 1.29
N ASP A 298 20.08 -9.66 0.99
CA ASP A 298 18.79 -9.00 1.17
C ASP A 298 17.66 -9.66 0.37
N TYR A 299 17.86 -9.86 -0.93
CA TYR A 299 16.86 -10.51 -1.79
C TYR A 299 16.49 -11.92 -1.30
N LEU A 300 17.46 -12.66 -0.76
CA LEU A 300 17.20 -13.99 -0.20
C LEU A 300 16.37 -13.95 1.08
N ILE A 301 16.48 -12.88 1.89
CA ILE A 301 15.77 -12.72 3.16
C ILE A 301 14.40 -12.07 2.96
N THR A 302 14.31 -11.00 2.17
CA THR A 302 13.13 -10.13 2.08
C THR A 302 12.44 -10.15 0.71
N GLY A 303 13.20 -10.42 -0.35
CA GLY A 303 12.71 -10.41 -1.74
C GLY A 303 11.80 -11.60 -2.08
N ARG A 304 11.94 -12.71 -1.36
CA ARG A 304 11.15 -13.95 -1.58
C ARG A 304 9.74 -13.88 -1.01
N ASP A 305 9.49 -13.04 -0.02
CA ASP A 305 8.20 -13.00 0.66
C ASP A 305 7.15 -12.27 -0.17
N ARG A 306 6.02 -12.95 -0.41
CA ARG A 306 4.84 -12.34 -1.04
C ARG A 306 4.11 -11.48 -0.02
N ILE A 307 4.03 -10.19 -0.32
CA ILE A 307 3.27 -9.22 0.50
C ILE A 307 1.76 -9.38 0.26
N LEU A 308 1.38 -9.87 -0.93
CA LEU A 308 0.00 -10.02 -1.35
C LEU A 308 -0.45 -11.49 -1.24
N PRO A 309 -1.72 -11.75 -0.88
CA PRO A 309 -2.29 -13.10 -0.86
C PRO A 309 -2.23 -13.79 -2.23
N HIS A 310 -2.30 -15.12 -2.23
CA HIS A 310 -2.37 -15.91 -3.48
C HIS A 310 -3.64 -15.65 -4.29
N HIS A 311 -4.74 -15.37 -3.61
CA HIS A 311 -6.03 -15.07 -4.23
C HIS A 311 -6.50 -13.73 -3.69
N VAL A 312 -6.57 -12.75 -4.57
CA VAL A 312 -7.04 -11.41 -4.25
C VAL A 312 -8.35 -11.20 -5.01
N PRO A 313 -9.46 -10.80 -4.33
CA PRO A 313 -10.71 -10.53 -5.02
C PRO A 313 -10.55 -9.39 -6.03
N HIS A 314 -11.06 -9.60 -7.24
CA HIS A 314 -11.10 -8.58 -8.27
C HIS A 314 -12.21 -7.56 -7.98
N LEU A 315 -11.88 -6.30 -8.25
CA LEU A 315 -12.76 -5.16 -8.01
C LEU A 315 -13.10 -4.53 -9.35
N ASP A 316 -14.26 -4.92 -9.88
CA ASP A 316 -14.79 -4.36 -11.12
C ASP A 316 -15.14 -2.88 -10.94
N PRO A 317 -15.16 -2.08 -12.01
CA PRO A 317 -15.54 -0.67 -11.96
C PRO A 317 -16.90 -0.42 -11.28
N ALA A 318 -17.85 -1.35 -11.42
CA ALA A 318 -19.18 -1.26 -10.82
C ALA A 318 -19.19 -1.51 -9.29
N HIS A 319 -18.15 -2.11 -8.74
CA HIS A 319 -18.06 -2.54 -7.33
C HIS A 319 -17.01 -1.77 -6.52
N LEU A 320 -16.51 -0.63 -7.04
CA LEU A 320 -15.52 0.22 -6.35
C LEU A 320 -15.97 0.73 -4.98
N ASP A 321 -17.28 0.73 -4.72
CA ASP A 321 -17.85 1.03 -3.40
C ASP A 321 -17.39 0.08 -2.30
N ALA A 322 -16.92 -1.13 -2.65
CA ALA A 322 -16.29 -2.04 -1.69
C ALA A 322 -15.03 -1.45 -1.02
N LEU A 323 -14.35 -0.50 -1.67
CA LEU A 323 -13.24 0.24 -1.07
C LEU A 323 -13.71 1.25 -0.01
N ALA A 324 -14.95 1.73 -0.12
CA ALA A 324 -15.56 2.70 0.78
C ALA A 324 -16.45 2.06 1.87
N LYS A 325 -16.76 0.77 1.77
CA LYS A 325 -17.59 0.08 2.77
C LYS A 325 -16.75 -0.38 3.97
N ALA A 326 -17.27 -0.17 5.18
CA ALA A 326 -16.73 -0.83 6.36
C ALA A 326 -16.99 -2.34 6.25
N THR A 327 -16.05 -3.18 6.66
CA THR A 327 -16.27 -4.63 6.65
C THR A 327 -17.22 -4.97 7.79
N ASP A 328 -18.35 -5.60 7.47
CA ASP A 328 -19.06 -6.38 8.47
C ASP A 328 -18.19 -7.59 8.79
N SER A 329 -17.65 -7.61 10.02
CA SER A 329 -16.74 -8.65 10.49
C SER A 329 -17.52 -9.96 10.65
N THR A 330 -17.69 -10.70 9.55
CA THR A 330 -18.09 -12.10 9.60
C THR A 330 -16.81 -12.93 9.73
N PRO A 331 -16.57 -13.62 10.86
CA PRO A 331 -15.37 -14.42 11.04
C PRO A 331 -15.44 -15.65 10.10
N GLY A 332 -14.79 -15.56 8.94
CA GLY A 332 -14.73 -16.69 8.01
C GLY A 332 -13.96 -16.48 6.71
N ASN A 333 -13.92 -15.25 6.17
CA ASN A 333 -13.41 -15.01 4.80
C ASN A 333 -12.20 -14.08 4.70
N ASN A 334 -11.58 -13.69 5.82
CA ASN A 334 -10.37 -12.89 5.77
C ASN A 334 -9.25 -13.75 5.19
N ALA A 335 -8.74 -13.40 4.00
CA ALA A 335 -7.51 -13.95 3.47
C ALA A 335 -6.39 -13.70 4.50
N VAL A 336 -6.08 -14.72 5.29
CA VAL A 336 -5.12 -14.64 6.39
C VAL A 336 -3.74 -14.40 5.79
N LEU A 337 -3.25 -13.17 5.92
CA LEU A 337 -1.85 -12.82 5.67
C LEU A 337 -1.00 -13.49 6.75
N THR A 338 -0.36 -14.60 6.39
CA THR A 338 0.65 -15.25 7.23
C THR A 338 2.01 -15.01 6.58
N PRO A 339 2.79 -13.99 6.99
CA PRO A 339 4.19 -13.94 6.63
C PRO A 339 4.96 -14.98 7.47
N THR A 340 5.76 -15.82 6.83
CA THR A 340 6.66 -16.75 7.51
C THR A 340 7.83 -15.99 8.12
N VAL A 341 7.63 -15.39 9.29
CA VAL A 341 8.73 -14.81 10.06
C VAL A 341 9.49 -15.95 10.75
N MET A 342 10.69 -16.29 10.25
CA MET A 342 11.63 -17.11 11.01
C MET A 342 12.06 -16.30 12.25
N ASN A 343 11.62 -16.76 13.42
CA ASN A 343 12.08 -16.25 14.72
C ASN A 343 13.57 -16.55 14.90
N SER A 344 14.41 -15.52 14.80
CA SER A 344 15.77 -15.51 15.33
C SER A 344 15.73 -15.04 16.79
N GLU A 345 15.27 -15.92 17.68
CA GLU A 345 15.44 -15.77 19.13
C GLU A 345 15.81 -17.15 19.71
N ASN A 346 17.08 -17.53 19.56
CA ASN A 346 17.80 -18.36 20.51
C ASN A 346 19.28 -18.43 20.12
N ALA A 347 20.02 -17.37 20.44
CA ALA A 347 21.48 -17.41 20.51
C ALA A 347 21.95 -16.55 21.69
N ARG A 348 21.70 -17.04 22.90
CA ARG A 348 22.48 -16.67 24.09
C ARG A 348 22.80 -17.89 24.93
N SER A 349 24.11 -18.10 25.06
CA SER A 349 24.81 -18.81 26.14
C SER A 349 24.68 -20.33 26.23
N SER A 350 25.72 -21.00 25.76
CA SER A 350 26.50 -21.88 26.64
C SER A 350 27.95 -21.92 26.17
N VAL A 351 28.79 -21.14 26.87
CA VAL A 351 30.23 -21.33 26.94
C VAL A 351 30.48 -22.61 27.73
N ILE A 352 31.14 -23.60 27.14
CA ILE A 352 31.93 -24.59 27.89
C ILE A 352 33.28 -24.77 27.17
N VAL A 353 34.31 -24.57 27.98
CA VAL A 353 35.75 -24.69 27.72
C VAL A 353 36.14 -26.17 27.61
N GLY A 354 37.05 -26.50 26.69
CA GLY A 354 37.64 -27.84 26.60
C GLY A 354 38.76 -27.98 25.57
N THR A 355 39.94 -27.45 25.92
CA THR A 355 41.31 -27.96 25.63
C THR A 355 41.58 -28.82 24.38
N ALA A 356 42.46 -28.31 23.51
CA ALA A 356 43.34 -29.05 22.58
C ALA A 356 44.36 -29.94 23.36
N PRO A 357 45.26 -30.77 22.76
CA PRO A 357 45.67 -30.85 21.34
C PRO A 357 45.99 -32.28 20.80
N ALA A 358 46.33 -32.37 19.51
CA ALA A 358 47.57 -33.00 18.95
C ALA A 358 47.35 -33.66 17.58
N SER A 359 48.10 -33.17 16.58
CA SER A 359 48.45 -33.91 15.36
C SER A 359 49.50 -34.99 15.67
N PRO A 360 49.71 -35.99 14.79
CA PRO A 360 50.84 -35.87 13.86
C PRO A 360 50.65 -36.49 12.45
N THR A 361 51.21 -35.76 11.49
CA THR A 361 52.06 -36.11 10.33
C THR A 361 52.31 -37.57 9.93
N VAL A 362 52.14 -37.90 8.63
CA VAL A 362 52.99 -38.76 7.74
C VAL A 362 52.72 -38.30 6.28
N VAL A 363 53.57 -37.55 5.57
CA VAL A 363 54.79 -37.88 4.76
C VAL A 363 54.56 -38.54 3.38
N ALA A 364 54.79 -37.71 2.35
CA ALA A 364 55.49 -37.89 1.05
C ALA A 364 55.03 -38.88 -0.05
N GLY A 365 55.00 -38.31 -1.27
CA GLY A 365 55.15 -39.00 -2.55
C GLY A 365 55.19 -38.01 -3.70
N ALA A 366 56.38 -37.73 -4.22
CA ALA A 366 56.67 -36.79 -5.31
C ALA A 366 56.47 -37.43 -6.71
N SER A 367 56.15 -36.64 -7.73
CA SER A 367 56.96 -36.56 -8.97
C SER A 367 56.58 -35.35 -9.83
N SER A 368 57.59 -34.87 -10.53
CA SER A 368 57.70 -33.74 -11.45
C SER A 368 57.12 -34.00 -12.85
N ASP A 369 57.25 -32.95 -13.67
CA ASP A 369 57.35 -32.91 -15.14
C ASP A 369 56.07 -32.57 -15.91
N THR A 370 55.90 -31.32 -16.39
CA THR A 370 56.59 -30.50 -17.41
C THR A 370 55.83 -30.48 -18.74
N SER A 371 55.62 -29.25 -19.24
CA SER A 371 55.43 -28.88 -20.66
C SER A 371 54.09 -29.27 -21.30
N SER A 372 53.46 -28.55 -22.23
CA SER A 372 53.59 -27.24 -22.86
C SER A 372 52.49 -27.19 -23.96
N VAL A 373 52.23 -26.02 -24.56
CA VAL A 373 51.69 -25.82 -25.93
C VAL A 373 50.14 -25.85 -26.13
N PHE A 374 49.59 -24.64 -26.26
CA PHE A 374 48.43 -24.20 -27.08
C PHE A 374 48.61 -24.56 -28.59
N PRO A 375 47.69 -24.25 -29.54
CA PRO A 375 46.23 -24.05 -29.49
C PRO A 375 45.48 -24.82 -30.61
N LYS A 376 44.15 -24.71 -30.61
CA LYS A 376 43.38 -24.21 -31.76
C LYS A 376 42.12 -23.51 -31.27
#